data_AF-A0A7J0EMC8-F1
#
_entry.id   AF-A0A7J0EMC8-F1
#
_cell.length_a   1.000
_cell.length_b   1.000
_cell.length_c   1.000
_cell.angle_alpha   90.00
_cell.angle_beta   90.00
_cell.angle_gamma   90.00
#
_symmetry.space_group_name_H-M   'P 1'
#
loop_
_entity.id
_entity.type
_entity.pdbx_description
1 polymer ?
#
loop_
_entity_poly.entity_id
_entity_poly.type
_entity_poly.pdbx_seq_one_letter_code
_entity_poly.pdbx_strand_id
1 'polypeptide(L)' 'MLGRWDREKPASISNLILLRFKEADEHELRTLEDVKDKEPEFFARVTSVLKRAEADFGS' A
#
# COMPACT_ATOMS: atom_id res chain seq x y z
N MET A 1 -18.04 -11.35 5.15
CA MET A 1 -18.05 -9.96 5.65
C MET A 1 -16.59 -9.55 5.81
N LEU A 2 -16.10 -8.65 4.96
CA LEU A 2 -14.70 -8.18 4.99
C LEU A 2 -14.67 -6.87 5.79
N GLY A 3 -13.78 -6.74 6.76
CA GLY A 3 -13.73 -5.62 7.71
C GLY A 3 -12.83 -4.46 7.25
N ARG A 4 -12.92 -3.31 7.93
CA ARG A 4 -11.91 -2.24 7.79
C ARG A 4 -10.58 -2.76 8.36
N TRP A 5 -9.46 -2.52 7.68
CA TRP A 5 -8.14 -2.98 8.14
C TRP A 5 -7.87 -2.57 9.57
N ASP A 6 -7.57 -3.58 10.39
CA ASP A 6 -7.18 -3.45 11.78
C ASP A 6 -5.74 -3.96 11.92
N ARG A 7 -4.84 -3.04 12.27
CA ARG A 7 -3.41 -3.33 12.39
C ARG A 7 -3.09 -4.29 13.54
N GLU A 8 -4.00 -4.45 14.50
CA GLU A 8 -3.84 -5.38 15.63
C GLU A 8 -4.24 -6.81 15.25
N LYS A 9 -4.79 -7.00 14.05
CA LYS A 9 -5.23 -8.30 13.54
C LYS A 9 -4.32 -8.80 12.42
N PRO A 10 -4.12 -10.13 12.30
CA PRO A 10 -3.35 -10.72 11.21
C PRO A 10 -3.96 -10.38 9.85
N ALA A 11 -3.13 -10.36 8.81
CA ALA A 11 -3.57 -10.14 7.43
C ALA A 11 -4.32 -11.37 6.89
N SER A 12 -5.58 -11.53 7.29
CA SER A 12 -6.50 -12.56 6.82
C SER A 12 -7.50 -11.98 5.82
N ILE A 13 -8.20 -12.84 5.07
CA ILE A 13 -9.30 -12.44 4.17
C ILE A 13 -10.34 -11.58 4.93
N SER A 14 -10.62 -11.92 6.19
CA SER A 14 -11.51 -11.17 7.07
C SER A 14 -11.01 -9.78 7.47
N ASN A 15 -9.70 -9.51 7.35
CA ASN A 15 -9.05 -8.23 7.65
C ASN A 15 -8.68 -7.45 6.36
N LEU A 16 -9.09 -7.91 5.18
CA LEU A 16 -8.83 -7.20 3.92
C LEU A 16 -9.65 -5.90 3.85
N ILE A 17 -9.01 -4.84 3.36
CA ILE A 17 -9.64 -3.54 3.12
C ILE A 17 -10.68 -3.68 2.00
N LEU A 18 -11.95 -3.53 2.35
CA LEU A 18 -12.97 -3.11 1.37
C LEU A 18 -12.91 -1.58 1.27
N LEU A 19 -12.39 -1.09 0.14
CA LEU A 19 -12.59 0.31 -0.25
C LEU A 19 -14.06 0.48 -0.66
N ARG A 20 -14.69 1.59 -0.29
CA ARG A 20 -15.94 2.01 -0.93
C ARG A 20 -15.64 2.28 -2.41
N PHE A 21 -16.63 2.18 -3.30
CA PHE A 21 -16.44 2.41 -4.74
C PHE A 21 -15.66 3.70 -5.04
N LYS A 22 -16.01 4.81 -4.36
CA LYS A 22 -15.28 6.07 -4.48
C LYS A 22 -13.80 5.98 -4.06
N GLU A 23 -13.50 5.25 -2.99
CA GLU A 23 -12.12 5.07 -2.50
C GLU A 23 -11.33 4.13 -3.43
N ALA A 24 -12.00 3.16 -4.07
CA ALA A 24 -11.41 2.33 -5.11
C ALA A 24 -11.09 3.16 -6.36
N ASP A 25 -12.04 3.97 -6.84
CA ASP A 25 -11.83 4.87 -7.99
C ASP A 25 -10.67 5.85 -7.73
N GLU A 26 -10.62 6.48 -6.55
CA GLU A 26 -9.53 7.38 -6.16
C GLU A 26 -8.17 6.65 -6.05
N HIS A 27 -8.18 5.39 -5.63
CA HIS A 27 -6.98 4.56 -5.58
C HIS A 27 -6.51 4.13 -6.97
N GLU A 28 -7.42 3.78 -7.88
CA GLU A 28 -7.12 3.44 -9.27
C GLU A 28 -6.54 4.63 -10.06
N LEU A 29 -6.97 5.85 -9.71
CA LEU A 29 -6.46 7.09 -10.31
C LEU A 29 -5.11 7.54 -9.74
N ARG A 30 -4.63 6.94 -8.64
CA ARG A 30 -3.36 7.30 -8.01
C ARG A 30 -2.21 6.56 -8.69
N THR A 31 -1.31 7.31 -9.31
CA THR A 31 -0.09 6.75 -9.93
C THR A 31 1.10 6.77 -8.97
N LEU A 32 2.15 6.00 -9.26
CA LEU A 32 3.40 6.08 -8.49
C LEU A 32 4.06 7.44 -8.66
N GLU A 33 3.94 8.05 -9.83
CA GLU A 33 4.39 9.39 -10.15
C GLU A 33 3.68 10.42 -9.26
N ASP A 34 2.36 10.31 -9.09
CA ASP A 34 1.60 11.16 -8.17
C ASP A 34 2.10 11.05 -6.73
N VAL A 35 2.42 9.83 -6.26
CA VAL A 35 2.92 9.61 -4.90
C VAL A 35 4.32 10.18 -4.74
N LYS A 36 5.17 10.04 -5.76
CA LYS A 36 6.53 10.60 -5.79
C LYS A 36 6.50 12.13 -5.70
N ASP A 37 5.57 12.77 -6.40
CA ASP A 37 5.47 14.23 -6.45
C ASP A 37 4.78 14.83 -5.21
N LYS A 38 3.72 14.19 -4.72
CA LYS A 38 2.93 14.68 -3.58
C LYS A 38 3.50 14.29 -2.22
N GLU A 39 4.16 13.14 -2.13
CA GLU A 39 4.65 12.56 -0.87
C GLU A 39 6.11 12.02 -1.04
N PRO A 40 7.08 12.87 -1.39
CA PRO A 40 8.43 12.45 -1.80
C PRO A 40 9.20 11.69 -0.70
N GLU A 41 9.06 12.12 0.56
CA GLU A 41 9.72 11.46 1.70
C GLU A 41 9.16 10.05 1.94
N PHE A 42 7.84 9.90 1.81
CA PHE A 42 7.18 8.60 1.94
C PHE A 42 7.61 7.67 0.81
N PHE A 43 7.58 8.16 -0.43
CA PHE A 43 8.03 7.43 -1.60
C PHE A 43 9.47 6.95 -1.43
N ALA A 44 10.40 7.85 -1.08
CA ALA A 44 11.80 7.51 -0.89
C ALA A 44 12.00 6.43 0.19
N ARG A 45 11.32 6.56 1.34
CA ARG A 45 11.40 5.59 2.43
C ARG A 45 10.90 4.20 1.99
N VAL A 46 9.74 4.13 1.37
CA VAL A 46 9.14 2.86 0.94
C VAL A 46 9.98 2.22 -0.17
N THR A 47 10.39 2.97 -1.18
CA THR A 47 11.25 2.45 -2.26
C THR A 47 12.59 1.94 -1.73
N SER A 48 13.20 2.63 -0.75
CA SER A 48 14.44 2.15 -0.13
C SER A 48 14.27 0.81 0.58
N VAL A 49 13.14 0.62 1.28
CA VAL A 49 12.84 -0.66 1.96
C VAL A 49 12.58 -1.77 0.95
N LEU A 50 11.81 -1.49 -0.11
CA LEU A 50 11.51 -2.47 -1.16
C LEU A 50 12.77 -2.93 -1.91
N LYS A 51 13.65 -1.99 -2.29
CA LYS A 51 14.94 -2.31 -2.93
C LYS A 51 15.82 -3.19 -2.06
N ARG A 52 15.82 -2.93 -0.75
CA ARG A 52 16.55 -3.78 0.20
C ARG A 52 15.93 -5.18 0.29
N ALA A 53 14.60 -5.28 0.37
CA ALA A 53 13.92 -6.56 0.39
C ALA A 53 14.15 -7.37 -0.90
N GLU A 54 14.18 -6.72 -2.06
CA GLU A 54 14.53 -7.35 -3.33
C GLU A 54 15.94 -7.94 -3.31
N ALA A 55 16.92 -7.22 -2.74
CA ALA A 55 18.27 -7.74 -2.56
C ALA A 55 18.35 -8.89 -1.55
N ASP A 56 17.56 -8.81 -0.46
CA ASP A 56 17.59 -9.77 0.65
C ASP A 56 16.81 -11.07 0.34
N PHE A 57 15.77 -11.01 -0.52
CA PHE A 57 14.82 -12.11 -0.74
C PHE A 57 14.55 -12.44 -2.22
N GLY A 58 15.13 -11.72 -3.18
CA GLY A 58 14.89 -11.91 -4.62
C GLY A 58 15.63 -13.10 -5.27
N SER A 59 16.20 -14.01 -4.46
CA SER A 59 16.91 -15.22 -4.90
C SER A 59 16.03 -16.45 -4.92
#